data_AF-T1KVF9-F1
#
_entry.id   AF-T1KVF9-F1
#
_cell.length_a   1.000
_cell.length_b   1.000
_cell.length_c   1.000
_cell.angle_alpha   90.00
_cell.angle_beta   90.00
_cell.angle_gamma   90.00
#
_symmetry.space_group_name_H-M   'P 1'
#
loop_
_entity.id
_entity.type
_entity.pdbx_description
1 polymer ?
#
loop_
_entity_poly.entity_id
_entity_poly.type
_entity_poly.pdbx_seq_one_letter_code
_entity_poly.pdbx_strand_id
1 'polypeptide(L)' 'MARGNQRELARQKNLKKQAELKKNSGANAKDGNKGLSLEERKFRDAEMMRLKQLKSMEKKGLAGQAG' A
#
# COMPACT_ATOMS: atom_id res chain seq x y z
N MET A 1 -39.70 -9.76 -0.12
CA MET A 1 -38.43 -9.33 0.53
C MET A 1 -37.22 -10.25 0.29
N ALA A 2 -37.32 -11.38 -0.43
CA ALA A 2 -36.20 -12.35 -0.57
C ALA A 2 -35.21 -12.12 -1.74
N ARG A 3 -35.39 -11.07 -2.58
CA ARG A 3 -34.53 -10.82 -3.76
C ARG A 3 -33.63 -9.58 -3.67
N GLY A 4 -33.97 -8.60 -2.84
CA GLY A 4 -33.15 -7.40 -2.62
C GLY A 4 -31.81 -7.73 -1.95
N ASN A 5 -31.83 -8.66 -0.99
CA ASN A 5 -30.64 -9.09 -0.25
C ASN A 5 -29.63 -9.84 -1.16
N GLN A 6 -30.12 -10.68 -2.08
CA GLN A 6 -29.22 -11.42 -2.99
C GLN A 6 -28.53 -10.49 -4.01
N ARG A 7 -29.25 -9.48 -4.53
CA ARG A 7 -28.68 -8.49 -5.44
C ARG A 7 -27.61 -7.64 -4.76
N GLU A 8 -27.87 -7.22 -3.53
CA GLU A 8 -26.90 -6.45 -2.74
C GLU A 8 -25.67 -7.29 -2.40
N LEU A 9 -25.87 -8.53 -1.98
CA LEU A 9 -24.79 -9.48 -1.69
C LEU A 9 -23.92 -9.75 -2.93
N ALA A 10 -24.53 -9.91 -4.12
CA ALA A 10 -23.80 -10.09 -5.37
C ALA A 10 -22.95 -8.85 -5.71
N ARG A 11 -23.49 -7.64 -5.52
CA ARG A 11 -22.73 -6.39 -5.74
C ARG A 11 -21.55 -6.29 -4.78
N GLN A 12 -21.77 -6.58 -3.50
CA GLN A 12 -20.69 -6.59 -2.50
C GLN A 12 -19.61 -7.63 -2.84
N LYS A 13 -19.99 -8.85 -3.25
CA LYS A 13 -19.04 -9.88 -3.69
C LYS A 13 -18.23 -9.43 -4.90
N ASN A 14 -18.86 -8.78 -5.89
CA ASN A 14 -18.18 -8.27 -7.06
C ASN A 14 -17.21 -7.13 -6.72
N LEU A 15 -17.62 -6.20 -5.85
CA LEU A 15 -16.76 -5.12 -5.37
C LEU A 15 -15.55 -5.67 -4.60
N LYS A 16 -15.78 -6.63 -3.70
CA LYS A 16 -14.71 -7.33 -2.98
C LYS A 16 -13.76 -8.03 -3.95
N LYS A 17 -14.28 -8.78 -4.93
CA LYS A 17 -13.46 -9.46 -5.95
C LYS A 17 -12.60 -8.48 -6.74
N GLN A 18 -13.16 -7.35 -7.16
CA GLN A 18 -12.40 -6.30 -7.85
C GLN A 18 -11.32 -5.67 -6.96
N ALA A 19 -11.62 -5.43 -5.68
CA ALA A 19 -10.64 -4.92 -4.73
C ALA A 19 -9.48 -5.91 -4.50
N GLU A 20 -9.78 -7.21 -4.36
CA GLU A 20 -8.76 -8.25 -4.21
C GLU A 20 -7.90 -8.40 -5.48
N LEU A 21 -8.49 -8.31 -6.67
CA LEU A 21 -7.73 -8.30 -7.93
C LEU A 21 -6.76 -7.10 -8.01
N LYS A 22 -7.19 -5.92 -7.54
CA LYS A 22 -6.30 -4.74 -7.46
C LYS A 22 -5.16 -4.95 -6.46
N LYS A 23 -5.42 -5.56 -5.30
CA LYS A 23 -4.38 -5.88 -4.30
C LYS A 23 -3.38 -6.92 -4.81
N ASN A 24 -3.87 -7.95 -5.48
CA ASN A 24 -3.07 -9.05 -6.02
C ASN A 24 -2.44 -8.71 -7.37
N SER A 25 -2.67 -7.51 -7.89
CA SER A 25 -1.97 -7.04 -9.08
C SER A 25 -0.47 -7.01 -8.80
N GLY A 26 0.32 -7.59 -9.73
CA GLY A 26 1.76 -7.67 -9.59
C GLY A 26 2.41 -6.29 -9.40
N ALA A 27 3.63 -6.23 -8.89
CA ALA A 27 4.28 -4.96 -8.55
C ALA A 27 4.26 -3.93 -9.69
N ASN A 28 4.33 -4.37 -10.96
CA ASN A 28 4.26 -3.53 -12.16
C ASN A 28 2.87 -2.94 -12.45
N ALA A 29 1.80 -3.60 -11.99
CA ALA A 29 0.42 -3.23 -12.26
C ALA A 29 -0.18 -2.35 -11.15
N LYS A 30 0.56 -2.12 -10.06
CA LYS A 30 0.18 -1.15 -9.02
C LYS A 30 0.29 0.25 -9.60
N ASP A 31 -0.75 1.08 -9.42
CA ASP A 31 -0.81 2.43 -10.00
C ASP A 31 0.41 3.29 -9.65
N GLY A 32 0.94 3.20 -8.43
CA GLY A 32 2.14 3.93 -7.99
C GLY A 32 3.46 3.50 -8.65
N ASN A 33 3.45 2.37 -9.36
CA ASN A 33 4.59 1.78 -10.04
C ASN A 33 4.46 1.83 -11.57
N LYS A 34 3.33 2.35 -12.09
CA LYS A 34 3.05 2.43 -13.52
C LYS A 34 4.08 3.35 -14.19
N GLY A 35 4.78 2.83 -15.19
CA GLY A 35 5.81 3.57 -15.94
C GLY A 35 7.18 3.63 -15.27
N LEU A 36 7.37 3.03 -14.09
CA LEU A 36 8.69 2.92 -13.46
C LEU A 36 9.39 1.63 -13.85
N SER A 37 10.65 1.74 -14.23
CA SER A 37 11.59 0.63 -14.35
C SER A 37 11.85 -0.04 -13.00
N LEU A 38 12.45 -1.23 -13.00
CA LEU A 38 12.84 -1.92 -11.77
C LEU A 38 13.85 -1.13 -10.94
N GLU A 39 14.81 -0.47 -11.59
CA GLU A 39 15.86 0.29 -10.90
C GLU A 39 15.30 1.55 -10.23
N GLU A 40 14.41 2.29 -10.88
CA GLU A 40 13.76 3.45 -10.27
C GLU A 40 12.92 3.08 -9.04
N ARG A 41 12.29 1.90 -9.04
CA ARG A 41 11.55 1.40 -7.87
C ARG A 41 12.50 1.05 -6.73
N LYS A 42 13.59 0.34 -7.00
CA LYS A 42 14.60 0.04 -5.99
C LYS A 42 15.19 1.32 -5.39
N PHE A 43 15.49 2.32 -6.22
CA PHE A 43 16.01 3.61 -5.77
C PHE A 43 15.01 4.31 -4.84
N ARG A 44 13.74 4.40 -5.24
CA ARG A 44 12.68 4.98 -4.40
C ARG A 44 12.51 4.25 -3.07
N ASP A 45 12.48 2.91 -3.10
CA ASP A 45 12.34 2.11 -1.89
C ASP A 45 13.54 2.30 -0.94
N ALA A 46 14.76 2.38 -1.49
CA ALA A 46 15.97 2.65 -0.74
C ALA A 46 15.98 4.05 -0.12
N GLU A 47 15.56 5.08 -0.86
CA GLU A 47 15.45 6.45 -0.37
C GLU A 47 14.43 6.56 0.77
N MET A 48 13.25 5.96 0.60
CA MET A 48 12.23 5.91 1.65
C MET A 48 12.73 5.18 2.91
N MET A 49 13.52 4.12 2.76
CA MET A 49 14.13 3.41 3.88
C MET A 49 15.17 4.30 4.60
N ARG A 50 16.02 5.03 3.88
CA ARG A 50 16.97 5.99 4.47
C ARG A 50 16.25 7.08 5.25
N LEU A 51 15.21 7.69 4.66
CA LEU A 51 14.39 8.70 5.34
C LEU A 51 13.71 8.14 6.61
N LYS A 52 13.21 6.91 6.55
CA LYS A 52 12.62 6.24 7.71
C LYS A 52 13.65 5.97 8.81
N GLN A 53 14.87 5.57 8.45
CA GLN A 53 15.96 5.39 9.41
C GLN A 53 16.35 6.71 10.06
N LEU A 54 16.56 7.77 9.29
CA LEU A 54 16.86 9.12 9.80
C LEU A 54 15.77 9.58 10.78
N LYS A 55 14.50 9.50 10.38
CA LYS A 55 13.37 9.86 11.25
C LYS A 55 13.28 8.98 12.51
N SER A 56 13.63 7.70 12.40
CA SER A 56 13.68 6.82 13.57
C SER A 56 14.84 7.17 14.50
N MET A 57 15.99 7.58 13.96
CA MET A 57 17.16 7.99 14.74
C MET A 57 16.90 9.33 15.42
N GLU A 58 16.30 10.31 14.72
CA GLU A 58 15.83 11.56 15.31
C GLU A 58 14.87 11.31 16.46
N LYS A 59 13.85 10.46 16.25
CA LYS A 59 12.90 10.10 17.33
C LYS A 59 13.58 9.43 18.52
N LYS A 60 14.55 8.54 18.28
CA LYS A 60 15.32 7.89 19.36
C LYS A 60 16.24 8.88 20.08
N GLY A 61 16.88 9.78 19.35
CA GLY A 61 17.74 10.83 19.91
C GLY A 61 16.97 11.88 20.71
N LEU A 62 15.75 12.21 20.28
CA LEU A 62 14.80 13.05 21.02
C LEU A 62 14.26 12.34 22.27
N ALA A 63 13.96 11.03 22.19
CA ALA A 63 13.52 10.26 23.35
C ALA A 63 14.61 10.06 24.41
N GLY A 64 15.89 10.06 24.01
CA GLY A 64 17.04 9.96 24.93
C GLY A 64 17.48 11.27 25.58
N GLN A 65 16.96 12.42 25.14
CA GLN A 65 17.22 13.74 25.75
C GLN A 65 16.06 14.24 26.64
N ALA A 66 14.94 13.51 26.67
CA ALA A 66 13.74 13.85 27.43
C ALA A 66 13.56 13.01 28.71
N GLY A 67 14.61 12.31 29.16
CA GLY A 67 14.64 11.56 30.43
C GLY A 67 15.94 11.85 31.17
#